data_AF-A0A367FF21-F1
#
_entry.id   AF-A0A367FF21-F1
#
_cell.length_a   1.000
_cell.length_b   1.000
_cell.length_c   1.000
_cell.angle_alpha   90.00
_cell.angle_beta   90.00
_cell.angle_gamma   90.00
#
_symmetry.space_group_name_H-M   'P 1'
#
loop_
_entity.id
_entity.type
_entity.pdbx_description
1 polymer ?
#
loop_
_entity_poly.entity_id
_entity_poly.type
_entity_poly.pdbx_seq_one_letter_code
_entity_poly.pdbx_strand_id
1 'polypeptide(L)'
;MADIGYLDAWQMWLSGNPTLRDADLFGLNMLWWGRLGKIGAFLGGMTAVLDVLGPERIREYGGRIRRLSDSRTRSGLAGAATVAVALLSGLAGATTDIAAGPTGARLALIALTGLLLLGAAWMVLALTRAKLFEAALNGVARVLEHPRSLQWWRTGSLVLLVAGFHFDLLAS
;
A
#
# COMPACT_ATOMS: atom_id res chain seq x y z
N MET A 1 -17.41 30.32 -0.91
CA MET A 1 -16.49 30.23 0.24
C MET A 1 -15.49 31.36 0.11
N ALA A 2 -15.11 32.00 1.21
CA ALA A 2 -14.14 33.09 1.17
C ALA A 2 -12.74 32.47 1.05
N ASP A 3 -12.02 32.82 -0.02
CA ASP A 3 -10.59 32.50 -0.13
C ASP A 3 -9.84 33.44 0.81
N ILE A 4 -9.14 32.88 1.79
CA ILE A 4 -8.44 33.66 2.81
C ILE A 4 -6.94 33.69 2.51
N GLY A 5 -6.30 34.82 2.79
CA GLY A 5 -4.85 34.92 2.70
C GLY A 5 -4.17 33.99 3.70
N TYR A 6 -2.94 33.55 3.39
CA TYR A 6 -2.15 32.72 4.30
C TYR A 6 -1.92 33.37 5.68
N LEU A 7 -1.65 34.68 5.70
CA LEU A 7 -1.50 35.44 6.95
C LEU A 7 -2.83 35.57 7.70
N ASP A 8 -3.95 35.74 6.99
CA ASP A 8 -5.28 35.80 7.59
C ASP A 8 -5.65 34.46 8.23
N ALA A 9 -5.33 33.34 7.57
CA ALA A 9 -5.52 32.00 8.12
C ALA A 9 -4.78 31.82 9.44
N TRP A 10 -3.53 32.30 9.52
CA TRP A 10 -2.75 32.31 10.76
C TRP A 10 -3.37 33.18 11.85
N GLN A 11 -3.84 34.38 11.50
CA GLN A 11 -4.50 35.27 12.46
C GLN A 11 -5.81 34.67 12.97
N MET A 12 -6.61 34.06 12.10
CA MET A 12 -7.83 33.36 12.46
C MET A 12 -7.55 32.17 13.39
N TRP A 13 -6.52 31.38 13.10
CA TRP A 13 -6.09 30.27 13.94
C TRP A 13 -5.65 30.75 15.34
N LEU A 14 -4.78 31.77 15.41
CA LEU A 14 -4.33 32.37 16.67
C LEU A 14 -5.48 32.97 17.49
N SER A 15 -6.51 33.49 16.82
CA SER A 15 -7.72 34.01 17.47
C SER A 15 -8.69 32.93 17.96
N GLY A 16 -8.44 31.65 17.62
CA GLY A 16 -9.33 30.53 17.95
C GLY A 16 -10.66 30.55 17.18
N ASN A 17 -10.70 31.19 16.00
CA ASN A 17 -11.94 31.34 15.26
C ASN A 17 -12.36 30.00 14.59
N PRO A 18 -13.53 29.43 14.95
CA PRO A 18 -13.97 28.15 14.40
C PRO A 18 -14.28 28.19 12.90
N THR A 19 -14.50 29.38 12.29
CA THR A 19 -14.83 29.50 10.87
C THR A 19 -13.67 29.17 9.94
N LEU A 20 -12.44 29.04 10.46
CA LEU A 20 -11.25 28.70 9.68
C LEU A 20 -11.38 27.34 8.97
N ARG A 21 -12.09 26.39 9.58
CA ARG A 21 -12.25 25.04 9.03
C ARG A 21 -13.09 25.00 7.75
N ASP A 22 -13.97 25.97 7.57
CA ASP A 22 -14.86 26.08 6.40
C ASP A 22 -14.31 27.04 5.34
N ALA A 23 -13.16 27.67 5.58
CA ALA A 23 -12.51 28.56 4.64
C ALA A 23 -11.66 27.78 3.62
N ASP A 24 -11.47 28.40 2.45
CA ASP A 24 -10.58 27.90 1.42
C ASP A 24 -9.26 28.67 1.49
N LEU A 25 -8.15 27.96 1.40
CA LEU A 25 -6.80 28.51 1.32
C LEU A 25 -6.20 28.07 -0.03
N PHE A 26 -5.88 29.03 -0.89
CA PHE A 26 -5.42 28.76 -2.27
C PHE A 26 -6.43 27.94 -3.08
N GLY A 27 -7.74 28.19 -2.87
CA GLY A 27 -8.82 27.46 -3.54
C GLY A 27 -8.99 25.99 -3.12
N LEU A 28 -8.31 25.54 -2.06
CA LEU A 28 -8.50 24.24 -1.44
C LEU A 28 -9.03 24.41 -0.02
N ASN A 29 -10.05 23.61 0.31
CA ASN A 29 -10.65 23.62 1.65
C ASN A 29 -9.61 23.28 2.73
N MET A 30 -9.64 23.98 3.86
CA MET A 30 -8.70 23.81 4.97
C MET A 30 -8.64 22.35 5.48
N LEU A 31 -9.74 21.60 5.41
CA LEU A 31 -9.76 20.16 5.76
C LEU A 31 -8.82 19.33 4.89
N TRP A 32 -8.71 19.64 3.59
CA TRP A 32 -7.79 18.97 2.69
C TRP A 32 -6.33 19.30 3.01
N TRP A 33 -6.04 20.56 3.35
CA TRP A 33 -4.71 20.94 3.84
C TRP A 33 -4.31 20.17 5.09
N GLY A 34 -5.22 19.99 6.05
CA GLY A 34 -4.97 19.14 7.22
C GLY A 34 -4.66 17.69 6.87
N ARG A 35 -5.39 17.09 5.91
CA ARG A 35 -5.13 15.72 5.44
C ARG A 35 -3.78 15.58 4.76
N LEU A 36 -3.46 16.53 3.87
CA LEU A 36 -2.15 16.59 3.22
C LEU A 36 -1.04 16.79 4.25
N GLY A 37 -1.30 17.60 5.27
CA GLY A 37 -0.42 17.84 6.41
C GLY A 37 -0.05 16.54 7.14
N LYS A 38 -1.07 15.76 7.53
CA LYS A 38 -0.89 14.45 8.19
C LYS A 38 -0.14 13.45 7.32
N ILE A 39 -0.47 13.37 6.03
CA ILE A 39 0.23 12.49 5.09
C ILE A 39 1.70 12.91 4.97
N GLY A 40 1.96 14.21 4.82
CA GLY A 40 3.32 14.76 4.75
C GLY A 40 4.13 14.48 6.01
N ALA A 41 3.56 14.73 7.19
CA ALA A 41 4.19 14.44 8.47
C ALA A 41 4.48 12.94 8.64
N PHE A 42 3.54 12.06 8.27
CA PHE A 42 3.74 10.62 8.31
C PHE A 42 4.88 10.17 7.39
N LEU A 43 4.90 10.62 6.13
CA LEU A 43 5.96 10.28 5.18
C LEU A 43 7.32 10.85 5.58
N GLY A 44 7.35 12.08 6.11
CA GLY A 44 8.56 12.70 6.65
C GLY A 44 9.12 11.89 7.82
N GLY A 45 8.26 11.51 8.78
CA GLY A 45 8.65 10.67 9.91
C GLY A 45 9.11 9.28 9.48
N MET A 46 8.41 8.63 8.55
CA MET A 46 8.81 7.34 8.00
C MET A 46 10.18 7.42 7.31
N THR A 47 10.44 8.48 6.56
CA THR A 47 11.74 8.69 5.90
C THR A 47 12.85 8.88 6.93
N ALA A 48 12.60 9.64 8.00
CA ALA A 48 13.57 9.77 9.10
C ALA A 48 13.86 8.43 9.79
N VAL A 49 12.85 7.58 10.00
CA VAL A 49 13.06 6.22 10.54
C VAL A 49 13.88 5.37 9.59
N LEU A 50 13.60 5.42 8.28
CA LEU A 50 14.38 4.69 7.27
C LEU A 50 15.84 5.17 7.23
N ASP A 51 16.06 6.46 7.42
CA ASP A 51 17.40 7.04 7.50
C ASP A 51 18.18 6.55 8.73
N VAL A 52 17.52 6.44 9.88
CA VAL A 52 18.10 5.87 11.11
C VAL A 52 18.42 4.39 10.96
N LEU A 53 17.59 3.63 10.25
CA LEU A 53 17.83 2.21 9.99
C LEU A 53 19.05 1.99 9.08
N GLY A 54 19.28 2.89 8.13
CA GLY A 54 20.36 2.79 7.15
C GLY A 54 20.10 1.74 6.06
N PRO A 55 20.74 1.89 4.88
CA PRO A 55 20.52 1.00 3.74
C PRO A 55 20.98 -0.44 4.00
N GLU A 56 21.97 -0.64 4.88
CA GLU A 56 22.52 -1.96 5.21
C GLU A 56 21.46 -2.86 5.86
N ARG A 57 20.74 -2.34 6.87
CA ARG A 57 19.70 -3.12 7.58
C ARG A 57 18.52 -3.44 6.67
N ILE A 58 18.15 -2.51 5.80
CA ILE A 58 17.05 -2.70 4.83
C ILE A 58 17.42 -3.82 3.85
N ARG A 59 18.66 -3.86 3.34
CA ARG A 59 19.13 -4.94 2.47
C ARG A 59 19.20 -6.28 3.18
N GLU A 60 19.69 -6.30 4.42
CA GLU A 60 19.76 -7.54 5.19
C GLU A 60 18.35 -8.11 5.41
N TYR A 61 17.39 -7.25 5.78
CA TYR A 61 16.00 -7.63 5.96
C TYR A 61 15.34 -8.08 4.64
N GLY A 62 15.56 -7.35 3.55
CA GLY A 62 15.10 -7.74 2.21
C GLY A 62 15.68 -9.09 1.78
N GLY A 63 16.96 -9.35 2.07
CA GLY A 63 17.60 -10.64 1.82
C GLY A 63 16.98 -11.78 2.62
N ARG A 64 16.60 -11.55 3.89
CA ARG A 64 15.88 -12.55 4.70
C ARG A 64 14.49 -12.84 4.14
N ILE A 65 13.73 -11.80 3.80
CA ILE A 65 12.40 -11.94 3.18
C ILE A 65 12.50 -12.69 1.85
N ARG A 66 13.48 -12.36 1.01
CA ARG A 66 13.69 -13.04 -0.27
C ARG A 66 13.99 -14.52 -0.09
N ARG A 67 14.80 -14.92 0.89
CA ARG A 67 15.06 -16.36 1.18
C ARG A 67 13.80 -17.10 1.63
N LEU A 68 12.96 -16.46 2.44
CA LEU A 68 11.65 -17.00 2.85
C LEU A 68 10.65 -17.03 1.68
N SER A 69 10.71 -16.03 0.81
CA SER A 69 9.86 -15.93 -0.38
C SER A 69 10.26 -16.94 -1.44
N ASP A 70 11.54 -17.11 -1.76
CA ASP A 70 12.02 -18.04 -2.80
C ASP A 70 11.68 -19.50 -2.45
N SER A 71 11.81 -19.89 -1.17
CA SER A 71 11.43 -21.24 -0.72
C SER A 71 9.90 -21.48 -0.79
N ARG A 72 9.09 -20.46 -0.49
CA ARG A 72 7.62 -20.56 -0.49
C ARG A 72 6.98 -20.32 -1.86
N THR A 73 7.60 -19.51 -2.72
CA THR A 73 7.07 -19.11 -4.02
C THR A 73 7.29 -20.21 -5.06
N ARG A 74 8.44 -20.92 -5.01
CA ARG A 74 8.70 -22.03 -5.95
C ARG A 74 7.80 -23.25 -5.66
N SER A 75 7.59 -23.56 -4.38
CA SER A 75 6.66 -24.62 -3.96
C SER A 75 5.19 -24.20 -4.08
N GLY A 76 4.87 -22.95 -3.75
CA GLY A 76 3.53 -22.39 -3.82
C GLY A 76 3.01 -22.20 -5.25
N LEU A 77 3.84 -21.71 -6.18
CA LEU A 77 3.43 -21.57 -7.60
C LEU A 77 3.30 -22.93 -8.28
N ALA A 78 4.20 -23.88 -8.00
CA ALA A 78 4.08 -25.24 -8.51
C ALA A 78 2.82 -25.91 -7.96
N GLY A 79 2.54 -25.77 -6.66
CA GLY A 79 1.32 -26.25 -6.03
C GLY A 79 0.06 -25.59 -6.61
N ALA A 80 0.06 -24.26 -6.73
CA ALA A 80 -1.05 -23.48 -7.29
C ALA A 80 -1.33 -23.85 -8.74
N ALA A 81 -0.29 -23.98 -9.57
CA ALA A 81 -0.41 -24.37 -10.97
C ALA A 81 -0.92 -25.81 -11.09
N THR A 82 -0.41 -26.74 -10.27
CA THR A 82 -0.89 -28.12 -10.26
C THR A 82 -2.35 -28.21 -9.83
N VAL A 83 -2.74 -27.46 -8.79
CA VAL A 83 -4.13 -27.40 -8.31
C VAL A 83 -5.03 -26.73 -9.35
N ALA A 84 -4.61 -25.64 -9.99
CA ALA A 84 -5.37 -24.97 -11.04
C ALA A 84 -5.56 -25.87 -12.26
N VAL A 85 -4.51 -26.57 -12.71
CA VAL A 85 -4.59 -27.55 -13.80
C VAL A 85 -5.52 -28.69 -13.42
N ALA A 86 -5.36 -29.27 -12.23
CA ALA A 86 -6.24 -30.34 -11.75
C ALA A 86 -7.72 -29.90 -11.66
N LEU A 87 -7.97 -28.65 -11.25
CA LEU A 87 -9.32 -28.08 -11.19
C LEU A 87 -9.90 -27.84 -12.58
N LEU A 88 -9.12 -27.31 -13.52
CA LEU A 88 -9.54 -27.09 -14.90
C LEU A 88 -9.80 -28.42 -15.62
N SER A 89 -8.96 -29.42 -15.40
CA SER A 89 -9.16 -30.78 -15.91
C SER A 89 -10.39 -31.44 -15.30
N GLY A 90 -10.61 -31.27 -14.00
CA GLY A 90 -11.80 -31.75 -13.28
C GLY A 90 -13.08 -31.06 -13.76
N LEU A 91 -13.06 -29.75 -13.99
CA LEU A 91 -14.16 -28.99 -14.58
C LEU A 91 -14.51 -29.47 -15.99
N ALA A 92 -13.50 -29.68 -16.84
CA ALA A 92 -13.70 -30.17 -18.20
C ALA A 92 -14.37 -31.55 -18.21
N GLY A 93 -13.92 -32.48 -17.36
CA GLY A 93 -14.53 -33.80 -17.21
C GLY A 93 -15.91 -33.78 -16.53
N ALA A 94 -16.13 -32.85 -15.59
CA ALA A 94 -17.42 -32.70 -14.93
C ALA A 94 -18.49 -32.14 -15.87
N THR A 95 -18.13 -31.23 -16.78
CA THR A 95 -19.09 -30.67 -17.76
C THR A 95 -19.64 -31.70 -18.74
N THR A 96 -18.93 -32.80 -18.99
CA THR A 96 -19.40 -33.86 -19.91
C THR A 96 -20.41 -34.82 -19.26
N ASP A 97 -20.35 -35.04 -17.95
CA ASP A 97 -21.26 -35.98 -17.23
C ASP A 97 -22.41 -35.28 -16.47
N ILE A 98 -22.27 -34.00 -16.14
CA ILE A 98 -23.24 -33.28 -15.31
C ILE A 98 -24.60 -33.05 -15.99
N ALA A 99 -24.71 -33.20 -17.31
CA ALA A 99 -25.99 -33.07 -18.00
C ALA A 99 -27.06 -34.06 -17.48
N ALA A 100 -26.67 -35.20 -16.90
CA ALA A 100 -27.58 -36.27 -16.46
C ALA A 100 -27.80 -36.39 -14.93
N GLY A 101 -27.04 -35.68 -14.07
CA GLY A 101 -27.07 -35.88 -12.62
C GLY A 101 -28.13 -35.05 -11.84
N PRO A 102 -28.48 -35.45 -10.59
CA PRO A 102 -29.47 -34.74 -9.75
C PRO A 102 -29.01 -33.34 -9.34
N THR A 103 -29.96 -32.39 -9.26
CA THR A 103 -29.71 -30.95 -9.10
C THR A 103 -28.81 -30.59 -7.90
N GLY A 104 -28.96 -31.30 -6.77
CA GLY A 104 -28.15 -31.08 -5.57
C GLY A 104 -26.66 -31.37 -5.75
N ALA A 105 -26.31 -32.41 -6.51
CA ALA A 105 -24.92 -32.75 -6.81
C ALA A 105 -24.25 -31.68 -7.69
N ARG A 106 -25.01 -31.10 -8.62
CA ARG A 106 -24.52 -30.01 -9.49
C ARG A 106 -24.17 -28.77 -8.69
N LEU A 107 -25.06 -28.36 -7.77
CA LEU A 107 -24.86 -27.19 -6.93
C LEU A 107 -23.67 -27.35 -5.99
N ALA A 108 -23.51 -28.54 -5.38
CA ALA A 108 -22.37 -28.83 -4.51
C ALA A 108 -21.03 -28.74 -5.28
N LEU A 109 -20.99 -29.26 -6.51
CA LEU A 109 -19.79 -29.26 -7.33
C LEU A 109 -19.43 -27.85 -7.83
N ILE A 110 -20.42 -27.04 -8.22
CA ILE A 110 -20.22 -25.62 -8.56
C ILE A 110 -19.69 -24.84 -7.35
N ALA A 111 -20.29 -25.04 -6.17
CA ALA A 111 -19.87 -24.35 -4.95
C ALA A 111 -18.43 -24.71 -4.54
N LEU A 112 -18.07 -26.00 -4.58
CA LEU A 112 -16.72 -26.47 -4.28
C LEU A 112 -15.69 -25.88 -5.27
N THR A 113 -16.03 -25.88 -6.55
CA THR A 113 -15.19 -25.32 -7.61
C THR A 113 -14.96 -23.81 -7.41
N GLY A 114 -16.03 -23.07 -7.10
CA GLY A 114 -15.97 -21.64 -6.81
C GLY A 114 -15.07 -21.33 -5.60
N LEU A 115 -15.18 -22.11 -4.52
CA LEU A 115 -14.34 -21.95 -3.33
C LEU A 115 -12.85 -22.15 -3.66
N LEU A 116 -12.53 -23.17 -4.47
CA LEU A 116 -11.17 -23.49 -4.86
C LEU A 116 -10.56 -22.41 -5.77
N LEU A 117 -11.34 -21.85 -6.70
CA LEU A 117 -10.92 -20.71 -7.52
C LEU A 117 -10.65 -19.45 -6.68
N LEU A 118 -11.50 -19.16 -5.68
CA LEU A 118 -11.29 -18.04 -4.77
C LEU A 118 -10.01 -18.22 -3.93
N GLY A 119 -9.76 -19.42 -3.42
CA GLY A 119 -8.52 -19.75 -2.70
C GLY A 119 -7.28 -19.56 -3.57
N ALA A 120 -7.32 -20.02 -4.82
CA ALA A 120 -6.24 -19.84 -5.78
C ALA A 120 -6.00 -18.34 -6.10
N ALA A 121 -7.06 -17.57 -6.34
CA ALA A 121 -6.96 -16.13 -6.59
C ALA A 121 -6.36 -15.37 -5.41
N TRP A 122 -6.77 -15.69 -4.18
CA TRP A 122 -6.22 -15.09 -2.97
C TRP A 122 -4.73 -15.40 -2.78
N MET A 123 -4.33 -16.64 -3.07
CA MET A 123 -2.93 -17.06 -3.02
C MET A 123 -2.09 -16.33 -4.08
N VAL A 124 -2.58 -16.18 -5.31
CA VAL A 124 -1.91 -15.38 -6.35
C VAL A 124 -1.73 -13.94 -5.85
N LEU A 125 -2.80 -13.28 -5.38
CA LEU A 125 -2.74 -11.93 -4.81
C LEU A 125 -1.70 -11.80 -3.69
N ALA A 126 -1.63 -12.76 -2.78
CA ALA A 126 -0.65 -12.77 -1.69
C ALA A 126 0.79 -12.88 -2.22
N LEU A 127 1.03 -13.72 -3.24
CA LEU A 127 2.33 -13.86 -3.89
C LEU A 127 2.71 -12.61 -4.69
N THR A 128 1.77 -11.97 -5.40
CA THR A 128 2.04 -10.73 -6.12
C THR A 128 2.39 -9.59 -5.16
N ARG A 129 1.72 -9.52 -4.00
CA ARG A 129 2.03 -8.54 -2.95
C ARG A 129 3.45 -8.70 -2.43
N ALA A 130 3.91 -9.94 -2.20
CA ALA A 130 5.27 -10.20 -1.75
C ALA A 130 6.31 -9.69 -2.76
N LYS A 131 6.09 -9.94 -4.06
CA LYS A 131 6.99 -9.45 -5.13
C LYS A 131 6.97 -7.93 -5.28
N LEU A 132 5.79 -7.31 -5.19
CA LEU A 132 5.64 -5.85 -5.19
C LEU A 132 6.39 -5.21 -4.03
N PHE A 133 6.26 -5.79 -2.83
CA PHE A 133 6.96 -5.32 -1.65
C PHE A 133 8.48 -5.47 -1.80
N GLU A 134 8.97 -6.60 -2.32
CA GLU A 134 10.40 -6.78 -2.61
C GLU A 134 10.91 -5.78 -3.64
N ALA A 135 10.16 -5.54 -4.72
CA ALA A 135 10.50 -4.54 -5.73
C ALA A 135 10.56 -3.12 -5.13
N ALA A 136 9.62 -2.78 -4.25
CA ALA A 136 9.61 -1.51 -3.54
C ALA A 136 10.83 -1.36 -2.62
N LEU A 137 11.17 -2.38 -1.83
CA LEU A 137 12.35 -2.36 -0.95
C LEU A 137 13.66 -2.23 -1.75
N ASN A 138 13.79 -2.97 -2.85
CA ASN A 138 14.96 -2.87 -3.72
C ASN A 138 15.05 -1.50 -4.41
N GLY A 139 13.91 -0.92 -4.80
CA GLY A 139 13.83 0.44 -5.31
C GLY A 139 14.31 1.46 -4.27
N VAL A 140 13.82 1.37 -3.04
CA VAL A 140 14.25 2.23 -1.92
C VAL A 140 15.74 2.07 -1.64
N ALA A 141 16.24 0.83 -1.56
CA ALA A 141 17.66 0.57 -1.35
C ALA A 141 18.54 1.18 -2.44
N ARG A 142 18.12 1.07 -3.71
CA ARG A 142 18.83 1.67 -4.85
C ARG A 142 18.85 3.19 -4.80
N VAL A 143 17.76 3.81 -4.36
CA VAL A 143 17.69 5.26 -4.19
C VAL A 143 18.61 5.72 -3.05
N LEU A 144 18.74 4.93 -1.98
CA LEU A 144 19.61 5.24 -0.83
C LEU A 144 21.11 5.00 -1.11
N GLU A 145 21.47 4.29 -2.17
CA GLU A 145 22.88 4.01 -2.54
C GLU A 145 23.67 5.24 -2.98
N HIS A 146 22.99 6.31 -3.40
CA HIS A 146 23.67 7.51 -3.87
C HIS A 146 23.85 8.52 -2.72
N PRO A 147 25.09 8.86 -2.32
CA PRO A 147 25.32 9.77 -1.19
C PRO A 147 24.65 11.14 -1.37
N ARG A 148 24.57 11.60 -2.63
CA ARG A 148 23.90 12.86 -2.97
C ARG A 148 22.38 12.78 -2.85
N SER A 149 21.75 11.67 -3.26
CA SER A 149 20.29 11.53 -3.14
C SER A 149 19.88 11.50 -1.67
N LEU A 150 20.66 10.83 -0.81
CA LEU A 150 20.38 10.73 0.61
C LEU A 150 20.22 12.11 1.26
N GLN A 151 21.11 13.06 0.93
CA GLN A 151 21.03 14.41 1.48
C GLN A 151 19.75 15.14 1.03
N TRP A 152 19.37 15.02 -0.24
CA TRP A 152 18.11 15.58 -0.74
C TRP A 152 16.88 14.95 -0.08
N TRP A 153 16.89 13.63 0.15
CA TRP A 153 15.79 12.94 0.83
C TRP A 153 15.68 13.34 2.29
N ARG A 154 16.79 13.50 3.01
CA ARG A 154 16.79 13.98 4.40
C ARG A 154 16.23 15.40 4.48
N THR A 155 16.76 16.32 3.68
CA THR A 155 16.27 17.71 3.65
C THR A 155 14.81 17.76 3.21
N GLY A 156 14.43 17.00 2.18
CA GLY A 156 13.06 16.88 1.71
C GLY A 156 12.12 16.34 2.78
N SER A 157 12.51 15.31 3.52
CA SER A 157 11.70 14.75 4.61
C SER A 157 11.53 15.72 5.77
N LEU A 158 12.56 16.50 6.09
CA LEU A 158 12.49 17.52 7.13
C LEU A 158 11.52 18.64 6.71
N VAL A 159 11.64 19.12 5.47
CA VAL A 159 10.73 20.13 4.92
C VAL A 159 9.30 19.59 4.90
N LEU A 160 9.10 18.35 4.44
CA LEU A 160 7.79 17.71 4.38
C LEU A 160 7.19 17.49 5.78
N LEU A 161 8.01 17.13 6.77
CA LEU A 161 7.58 16.98 8.15
C LEU A 161 7.14 18.32 8.75
N VAL A 162 7.95 19.37 8.58
CA VAL A 162 7.67 20.71 9.11
C VAL A 162 6.46 21.32 8.41
N ALA A 163 6.41 21.27 7.09
CA ALA A 163 5.26 21.76 6.32
C ALA A 163 4.00 20.93 6.64
N GLY A 164 4.15 19.62 6.79
CA GLY A 164 3.05 18.73 7.13
C GLY A 164 2.45 19.06 8.48
N PHE A 165 3.29 19.23 9.50
CA PHE A 165 2.89 19.65 10.84
C PHE A 165 2.26 21.05 10.83
N HIS A 166 2.82 21.97 10.05
CA HIS A 166 2.31 23.32 9.91
C HIS A 166 0.86 23.35 9.38
N PHE A 167 0.58 22.59 8.32
CA PHE A 167 -0.79 22.51 7.76
C PHE A 167 -1.75 21.72 8.65
N ASP A 168 -1.27 20.70 9.36
CA ASP A 168 -2.09 19.99 10.34
C ASP A 168 -2.52 20.91 11.48
N LEU A 169 -1.59 21.74 11.96
CA LEU A 169 -1.84 22.74 13.01
C LEU A 169 -2.83 23.81 12.55
N LEU A 170 -2.70 24.35 11.33
CA LEU A 170 -3.66 25.31 10.79
C LEU A 170 -5.08 24.73 10.62
N ALA A 171 -5.18 23.42 10.38
CA ALA A 171 -6.46 22.74 10.20
C ALA A 171 -7.08 22.22 11.51
N SER A 172 -6.31 22.14 12.59
CA SER A 172 -6.76 21.68 13.92
C SER A 172 -7.50 22.77 14.66
#